data_AF-A0AAF0UQJ4-F1
#
_entry.id   AF-A0AAF0UQJ4-F1
#
_cell.length_a   1.000
_cell.length_b   1.000
_cell.length_c   1.000
_cell.angle_alpha   90.00
_cell.angle_beta   90.00
_cell.angle_gamma   90.00
#
_symmetry.space_group_name_H-M   'P 1'
#
loop_
_entity.id
_entity.type
_entity.pdbx_description
1 polymer ?
#
loop_
_entity_poly.entity_id
_entity_poly.type
_entity_poly.pdbx_seq_one_letter_code
_entity_poly.pdbx_strand_id
1 'polypeptide(L)'
;MPGKVIEALQSWEEAEVQARSRSRWRIIPASIWWTIWKERNARCFESIENSIEQIKLNCILILCFGEIRSGLMILYLLLMC
;
A
#
# COMPACT_ATOMS: atom_id res chain seq x y z
N MET A 1 -10.98 16.64 0.15
CA MET A 1 -9.66 16.00 0.34
C MET A 1 -9.65 15.46 1.77
N PRO A 2 -9.54 14.14 1.98
CA PRO A 2 -9.58 13.57 3.34
C PRO A 2 -8.42 14.12 4.19
N GLY A 3 -8.69 14.49 5.43
CA GLY A 3 -7.72 15.09 6.35
C GLY A 3 -6.98 14.05 7.22
N LYS A 4 -7.52 12.82 7.28
CA LYS A 4 -6.94 11.70 8.03
C LYS A 4 -6.80 10.47 7.13
N VAL A 5 -5.85 9.60 7.46
CA VAL A 5 -5.62 8.32 6.77
C VAL A 5 -6.89 7.44 6.82
N ILE A 6 -7.60 7.44 7.94
CA ILE A 6 -8.87 6.69 8.09
C ILE A 6 -9.94 7.20 7.12
N GLU A 7 -10.08 8.51 6.97
CA GLU A 7 -11.05 9.12 6.04
C GLU A 7 -10.69 8.79 4.58
N ALA A 8 -9.39 8.74 4.26
CA ALA A 8 -8.92 8.33 2.95
C ALA A 8 -9.23 6.85 2.67
N LEU A 9 -9.01 5.96 3.64
CA LEU A 9 -9.34 4.53 3.53
C LEU A 9 -10.85 4.31 3.40
N GLN A 10 -11.67 5.02 4.18
CA GLN A 10 -13.13 4.96 4.07
C GLN A 10 -13.60 5.39 2.68
N SER A 11 -13.09 6.51 2.17
CA SER A 11 -13.44 6.96 0.81
C SER A 11 -12.99 5.96 -0.28
N TRP A 12 -11.90 5.22 -0.02
CA TRP A 12 -11.43 4.17 -0.93
C TRP A 12 -12.34 2.95 -0.90
N GLU A 13 -12.79 2.50 0.28
CA GLU A 13 -13.75 1.41 0.43
C GLU A 13 -15.11 1.76 -0.16
N GLU A 14 -15.59 3.00 -0.01
CA GLU A 14 -16.84 3.46 -0.64
C GLU A 14 -16.77 3.37 -2.18
N ALA A 15 -15.61 3.70 -2.75
CA ALA A 15 -15.36 3.55 -4.19
C ALA A 15 -15.28 2.07 -4.64
N GLU A 16 -15.04 1.12 -3.72
CA GLU A 16 -15.00 -0.32 -4.01
C GLU A 16 -16.31 -0.84 -4.59
N VAL A 17 -17.45 -0.26 -4.18
CA VAL A 17 -18.78 -0.66 -4.64
C VAL A 17 -18.88 -0.57 -6.18
N GLN A 18 -18.11 0.32 -6.79
CA GLN A 18 -18.08 0.55 -8.25
C GLN A 18 -16.96 -0.25 -8.96
N ALA A 19 -16.10 -0.94 -8.23
CA ALA A 19 -14.94 -1.61 -8.79
C ALA A 19 -15.29 -2.97 -9.44
N ARG A 20 -14.76 -3.20 -10.64
CA ARG A 20 -14.96 -4.44 -11.42
C ARG A 20 -14.37 -5.69 -10.74
N SER A 21 -13.35 -5.50 -9.88
CA SER A 21 -12.73 -6.57 -9.09
C SER A 21 -12.45 -6.07 -7.68
N ARG A 22 -13.33 -6.43 -6.75
CA ARG A 22 -13.24 -6.07 -5.33
C ARG A 22 -11.93 -6.52 -4.68
N SER A 23 -11.49 -7.74 -4.97
CA SER A 23 -10.22 -8.27 -4.44
C SER A 23 -9.02 -7.43 -4.86
N ARG A 24 -8.96 -7.02 -6.14
CA ARG A 24 -7.90 -6.13 -6.64
C ARG A 24 -8.03 -4.70 -6.15
N TRP A 25 -9.23 -4.25 -5.82
CA TRP A 25 -9.43 -2.90 -5.28
C TRP A 25 -8.92 -2.77 -3.84
N ARG A 26 -9.17 -3.79 -3.01
CA ARG A 26 -8.76 -3.82 -1.59
C ARG A 26 -7.25 -3.93 -1.39
N ILE A 27 -6.52 -4.49 -2.36
CA ILE A 27 -5.06 -4.68 -2.26
C ILE A 27 -4.25 -3.42 -2.66
N ILE A 28 -4.87 -2.41 -3.30
CA ILE A 28 -4.16 -1.21 -3.76
C ILE A 28 -3.61 -0.36 -2.59
N PRO A 29 -4.42 0.04 -1.58
CA PRO A 29 -3.90 0.86 -0.47
C PRO A 29 -2.76 0.15 0.27
N ALA A 30 -2.91 -1.17 0.41
CA ALA A 30 -1.94 -2.07 0.97
C ALA A 30 -0.61 -2.11 0.19
N SER A 31 -0.69 -2.19 -1.14
CA SER A 31 0.48 -2.18 -2.03
C SER A 31 1.23 -0.86 -1.94
N ILE A 32 0.50 0.26 -1.89
CA ILE A 32 1.07 1.61 -1.72
C ILE A 32 1.77 1.72 -0.37
N TRP A 33 1.09 1.35 0.72
CA TRP A 33 1.64 1.43 2.07
C TRP A 33 2.89 0.58 2.22
N TRP A 34 2.85 -0.66 1.74
CA TRP A 34 3.98 -1.58 1.79
C TRP A 34 5.20 -1.04 1.02
N THR A 35 4.96 -0.47 -0.17
CA THR A 35 6.02 0.12 -0.98
C THR A 35 6.68 1.30 -0.28
N ILE A 36 5.88 2.21 0.29
CA ILE A 36 6.37 3.37 1.03
C ILE A 36 7.15 2.93 2.27
N TRP A 37 6.65 1.95 3.02
CA TRP A 37 7.33 1.42 4.20
C TRP A 37 8.69 0.82 3.85
N LYS A 38 8.76 -0.01 2.80
CA LYS A 38 10.02 -0.59 2.33
C LYS A 38 11.02 0.49 1.91
N GLU A 39 10.57 1.48 1.14
CA GLU A 39 11.44 2.59 0.72
C GLU A 39 11.97 3.39 1.92
N ARG A 40 11.10 3.72 2.89
CA ARG A 40 11.53 4.43 4.11
C ARG A 40 12.57 3.64 4.90
N ASN A 41 12.36 2.34 5.06
CA ASN A 41 13.32 1.49 5.77
C ASN A 41 14.64 1.37 5.01
N ALA A 42 14.60 1.17 3.69
CA ALA A 42 15.80 1.11 2.87
C ALA A 42 16.63 2.40 2.97
N ARG A 43 15.97 3.57 2.98
CA ARG A 43 16.65 4.86 3.19
C ARG A 43 17.26 4.98 4.58
N CYS A 44 16.52 4.59 5.63
CA CYS A 44 16.96 4.74 7.02
C CYS A 44 18.05 3.74 7.45
N PHE A 45 17.96 2.49 6.99
CA PHE A 45 18.79 1.39 7.49
C PHE A 45 19.80 0.88 6.47
N GLU A 46 19.57 1.08 5.17
CA GLU A 46 20.42 0.57 4.10
C GLU A 46 21.07 1.69 3.27
N SER A 47 20.70 2.96 3.53
CA SER A 47 21.12 4.13 2.76
C SER A 47 20.83 4.02 1.24
N ILE A 48 19.82 3.22 0.88
CA ILE A 48 19.35 3.06 -0.50
C ILE A 48 18.23 4.07 -0.75
N GLU A 49 18.36 4.83 -1.83
CA GLU A 49 17.35 5.78 -2.28
C GLU A 49 16.96 5.48 -3.73
N ASN A 50 15.71 5.03 -3.93
CA ASN A 50 15.18 4.78 -5.27
C ASN A 50 14.56 6.05 -5.85
N SER A 51 14.58 6.15 -7.18
CA SER A 51 13.85 7.22 -7.87
C SER A 51 12.34 7.05 -7.71
N ILE A 52 11.58 8.13 -7.90
CA ILE A 52 10.11 8.09 -7.82
C ILE A 52 9.53 7.10 -8.84
N GLU A 53 10.14 6.99 -10.03
CA GLU A 53 9.75 6.04 -11.08
C GLU A 53 9.95 4.60 -10.61
N GLN A 54 11.09 4.30 -9.98
CA GLN A 54 11.35 2.97 -9.40
C GLN A 54 10.37 2.64 -8.27
N ILE A 55 10.06 3.60 -7.40
CA ILE A 55 9.06 3.41 -6.33
C ILE A 55 7.68 3.09 -6.93
N LYS A 56 7.26 3.83 -7.97
CA LYS A 56 6.00 3.56 -8.67
C LYS A 56 5.99 2.17 -9.33
N LEU A 57 7.08 1.80 -10.01
CA LEU A 57 7.21 0.48 -10.61
C LEU A 57 7.15 -0.64 -9.57
N ASN A 58 7.85 -0.50 -8.44
CA ASN A 58 7.81 -1.44 -7.33
C ASN A 58 6.38 -1.60 -6.78
N CYS A 59 5.63 -0.52 -6.65
CA CYS A 59 4.23 -0.56 -6.23
C CYS A 59 3.34 -1.32 -7.22
N ILE A 60 3.53 -1.11 -8.53
CA ILE A 60 2.77 -1.82 -9.57
C ILE A 60 3.14 -3.31 -9.59
N LEU A 61 4.41 -3.65 -9.43
CA LEU A 61 4.88 -5.04 -9.35
C LEU A 61 4.26 -5.77 -8.15
N ILE A 62 4.23 -5.12 -6.97
CA ILE A 62 3.55 -5.66 -5.78
C ILE A 62 2.06 -5.85 -6.04
N LEU A 63 1.40 -4.89 -6.69
CA LEU A 63 -0.04 -4.98 -6.99
C LEU A 63 -0.37 -6.10 -7.99
N CYS A 64 0.50 -6.34 -8.99
CA CYS A 64 0.26 -7.30 -10.06
C CYS A 64 0.70 -8.72 -9.71
N PHE A 65 1.79 -8.87 -8.95
CA PHE A 65 2.47 -10.14 -8.72
C PHE A 65 2.74 -10.43 -7.24
N GLY A 66 2.55 -9.45 -6.36
CA GLY A 66 2.78 -9.63 -4.93
C GLY A 66 1.66 -10.47 -4.31
N GLU A 67 2.02 -11.59 -3.69
CA GLU A 67 1.18 -12.23 -2.69
C GLU A 67 1.14 -11.34 -1.45
N ILE A 68 0.35 -10.26 -1.48
CA ILE A 68 -0.03 -9.60 -0.24
C ILE A 68 -0.92 -10.58 0.52
N ARG A 69 -0.30 -11.41 1.37
CA ARG A 69 -1.01 -12.24 2.34
C ARG A 69 -1.76 -11.29 3.27
N SER A 70 -3.01 -11.05 2.90
CA SER A 70 -3.96 -10.11 3.50
C SER A 70 -4.06 -10.23 5.02
N GLY A 71 -3.78 -11.40 5.60
CA GLY A 71 -3.78 -11.61 7.05
C GLY A 71 -2.57 -11.06 7.82
N LEU A 72 -1.36 -11.08 7.24
CA LEU A 72 -0.14 -10.61 7.94
C LEU A 72 -0.04 -9.08 7.95
N MET A 73 -0.47 -8.44 6.89
CA MET A 73 -0.36 -6.99 6.73
C MET A 73 -1.38 -6.21 7.57
N ILE A 74 -2.58 -6.74 7.82
CA ILE A 74 -3.51 -6.14 8.80
C ILE A 74 -2.90 -6.22 10.21
N LEU A 75 -2.26 -7.34 10.55
CA LEU A 75 -1.54 -7.47 11.82
C LEU A 75 -0.39 -6.45 11.92
N TYR A 76 0.40 -6.27 10.86
CA TYR A 76 1.52 -5.31 10.85
C TYR A 76 1.07 -3.85 10.83
N LEU A 77 -0.05 -3.52 10.18
CA LEU A 77 -0.66 -2.18 10.22
C LEU A 77 -1.21 -1.86 11.62
N LEU A 78 -1.73 -2.86 12.34
CA LEU A 78 -2.18 -2.74 13.74
C LEU A 78 -1.02 -2.71 14.75
N LEU A 79 0.14 -3.29 14.43
CA LEU A 79 1.33 -3.30 15.28
C LEU A 79 2.22 -2.06 15.14
N MET A 80 2.01 -1.24 14.10
CA MET A 80 2.83 -0.08 13.77
C MET A 80 2.08 1.26 13.87
N CYS A 81 0.85 1.25 14.40
CA CYS A 81 0.15 2.42 14.97
C CYS A 81 0.10 2.24 16.49
#